data_AF-A0A1L0BPL4-F1
#
_entry.id   AF-A0A1L0BPL4-F1
#
_cell.length_a   1.000
_cell.length_b   1.000
_cell.length_c   1.000
_cell.angle_alpha   90.00
_cell.angle_beta   90.00
_cell.angle_gamma   90.00
#
_symmetry.space_group_name_H-M   'P 1'
#
loop_
_entity.id
_entity.type
_entity.pdbx_description
1 polymer ?
#
loop_
_entity_poly.entity_id
_entity_poly.type
_entity_poly.pdbx_seq_one_letter_code
_entity_poly.pdbx_strand_id
1 'polypeptide(L)'
;MKVAITEWHAVATWNWDISQTHRDELCGICRVPFDGTCPNCKYPGDSCPLILGQGCTHNFHLHCILKWLEQETSKGLCPMCRQTFTAKVINGVGSAKELEELQKLVDGHRASRDQVGEEEFEAFEE
;
A
#
# COMPACT_ATOMS: atom_id res chain seq x y z
N MET A 1 33.98 -40.01 -8.59
CA MET A 1 34.87 -38.84 -8.41
C MET A 1 34.15 -37.85 -7.51
N LYS A 2 34.77 -37.38 -6.42
CA LYS A 2 34.19 -36.38 -5.49
C LYS A 2 34.91 -35.05 -5.69
N VAL A 3 34.15 -33.99 -5.94
CA VAL A 3 34.65 -32.62 -6.02
C VAL A 3 34.27 -31.91 -4.71
N ALA A 4 35.23 -31.21 -4.10
CA ALA A 4 35.02 -30.41 -2.90
C ALA A 4 35.13 -28.93 -3.24
N ILE A 5 34.18 -28.12 -2.77
CA ILE A 5 34.23 -26.67 -2.89
C ILE A 5 35.24 -26.15 -1.86
N THR A 6 36.24 -25.41 -2.31
CA THR A 6 37.28 -24.81 -1.44
C THR A 6 36.87 -23.45 -0.91
N GLU A 7 36.15 -22.66 -1.71
CA GLU A 7 35.75 -21.30 -1.37
C GLU A 7 34.49 -20.91 -2.14
N TRP A 8 33.63 -20.08 -1.53
CA TRP A 8 32.41 -19.56 -2.15
C TRP A 8 32.23 -18.07 -1.81
N HIS A 9 32.22 -17.23 -2.85
CA HIS A 9 31.76 -15.85 -2.77
C HIS A 9 30.33 -15.75 -3.32
N ALA A 10 29.34 -15.69 -2.42
CA ALA A 10 27.94 -15.53 -2.79
C ALA A 10 27.58 -14.05 -2.99
N VAL A 11 26.72 -13.78 -3.96
CA VAL A 11 26.07 -12.48 -4.17
C VAL A 11 24.57 -12.72 -4.14
N ALA A 12 23.84 -11.83 -3.47
CA ALA A 12 22.38 -11.90 -3.40
C ALA A 12 21.77 -10.53 -3.65
N THR A 13 20.57 -10.54 -4.22
CA THR A 13 19.66 -9.40 -4.28
C THR A 13 18.47 -9.70 -3.37
N TRP A 14 17.86 -8.65 -2.84
CA TRP A 14 16.63 -8.77 -2.07
C TRP A 14 15.47 -8.27 -2.93
N ASN A 15 14.30 -8.83 -2.70
CA ASN A 15 13.04 -8.41 -3.30
C ASN A 15 11.97 -8.47 -2.21
N TRP A 16 10.92 -7.68 -2.36
CA TRP A 16 9.78 -7.74 -1.45
C TRP A 16 9.00 -9.05 -1.62
N ASP A 17 8.77 -9.77 -0.53
CA ASP A 17 7.86 -10.93 -0.49
C ASP A 17 6.40 -10.44 -0.44
N ILE A 18 5.90 -9.99 -1.58
CA ILE A 18 4.50 -9.61 -1.78
C ILE A 18 3.73 -10.79 -2.38
N SER A 19 2.51 -11.02 -1.88
CA SER A 19 1.62 -12.13 -2.23
C SER A 19 1.68 -12.52 -3.73
N GLN A 20 2.06 -13.77 -4.00
CA GLN A 20 2.32 -14.38 -5.32
C GLN A 20 1.15 -14.32 -6.33
N THR A 21 0.00 -13.78 -5.93
CA THR A 21 -1.22 -13.70 -6.76
C THR A 21 -1.21 -12.53 -7.74
N HIS A 22 -0.45 -11.46 -7.49
CA HIS A 22 -0.21 -10.39 -8.47
C HIS A 22 1.24 -10.44 -8.93
N ARG A 23 1.42 -10.87 -10.19
CA ARG A 23 2.70 -10.88 -10.92
C ARG A 23 3.29 -9.49 -11.16
N ASP A 24 2.55 -8.43 -10.85
CA ASP A 24 3.01 -7.07 -11.08
C ASP A 24 3.80 -6.60 -9.87
N GLU A 25 5.13 -6.67 -9.99
CA GLU A 25 6.11 -6.06 -9.08
C GLU A 25 6.07 -4.52 -9.13
N LEU A 26 5.01 -3.93 -9.68
CA LEU A 26 4.85 -2.50 -9.95
C LEU A 26 3.75 -1.92 -9.08
N CYS A 27 4.00 -0.72 -8.55
CA CYS A 27 2.95 0.07 -7.90
C CYS A 27 1.87 0.46 -8.91
N GLY A 28 0.60 0.13 -8.65
CA GLY A 28 -0.51 0.40 -9.57
C GLY A 28 -0.76 1.89 -9.87
N ILE A 29 -0.24 2.78 -9.02
CA ILE A 29 -0.37 4.25 -9.14
C ILE A 29 0.79 4.85 -9.94
N CYS A 30 2.03 4.67 -9.50
CA CYS A 30 3.20 5.30 -10.14
C CYS A 30 3.90 4.43 -11.18
N ARG A 31 3.52 3.15 -11.30
CA ARG A 31 4.08 2.15 -12.24
C ARG A 31 5.59 1.92 -12.11
N VAL A 32 6.17 2.28 -10.96
CA VAL A 32 7.57 1.99 -10.61
C VAL A 32 7.64 0.65 -9.86
N PRO A 33 8.71 -0.15 -10.05
CA PRO A 33 8.93 -1.36 -9.26
C PRO A 33 8.98 -1.11 -7.76
N PHE A 34 8.51 -2.06 -6.97
CA PHE A 34 8.49 -1.96 -5.50
C PHE A 34 9.88 -1.99 -4.86
N ASP A 35 10.89 -2.54 -5.55
CA ASP A 35 12.29 -2.48 -5.10
C ASP A 35 12.91 -1.08 -5.32
N GLY A 36 12.22 -0.22 -6.09
CA GLY A 36 12.57 1.17 -6.31
C GLY A 36 11.82 2.13 -5.38
N THR A 37 12.03 3.43 -5.59
CA THR A 37 11.28 4.48 -4.91
C THR A 37 10.17 5.04 -5.77
N CYS A 38 9.12 5.57 -5.15
CA CYS A 38 8.16 6.39 -5.89
C CYS A 38 8.85 7.63 -6.51
N PRO A 39 8.29 8.26 -7.56
CA PRO A 39 8.91 9.42 -8.23
C PRO A 39 9.18 10.63 -7.32
N ASN A 40 8.53 10.72 -6.16
CA ASN A 40 8.73 11.80 -5.20
C ASN A 40 9.89 11.51 -4.23
N CYS A 41 10.36 10.26 -4.17
CA CYS A 41 11.38 9.81 -3.22
C CYS A 41 12.72 9.59 -3.92
N LYS A 42 13.77 10.14 -3.31
CA LYS A 42 15.15 10.01 -3.83
C LYS A 42 15.85 8.72 -3.38
N TYR A 43 15.59 8.26 -2.16
CA TYR A 43 16.28 7.11 -1.57
C TYR A 43 15.29 6.02 -1.14
N PRO A 44 15.60 4.73 -1.38
CA PRO A 44 14.79 3.61 -0.91
C PRO A 44 14.97 3.39 0.61
N GLY A 45 14.08 2.60 1.22
CA GLY A 45 14.07 2.31 2.66
C GLY A 45 12.95 3.05 3.40
N ASP A 46 13.26 3.60 4.58
CA ASP A 46 12.28 4.23 5.48
C ASP A 46 11.52 5.41 4.87
N SER A 47 12.09 6.04 3.85
CA SER A 47 11.45 7.15 3.13
C SER A 47 10.38 6.73 2.14
N CYS A 48 10.32 5.48 1.67
CA CYS A 48 9.28 5.05 0.73
C CYS A 48 8.81 3.62 1.02
N PRO A 49 8.14 3.41 2.17
CA PRO A 49 7.69 2.08 2.56
C PRO A 49 6.56 1.57 1.66
N LEU A 50 6.41 0.26 1.62
CA LEU A 50 5.29 -0.41 0.95
C LEU A 50 4.12 -0.59 1.89
N ILE A 51 2.92 -0.34 1.35
CA ILE A 51 1.66 -0.56 2.04
C ILE A 51 0.90 -1.68 1.33
N LEU A 52 0.51 -2.68 2.12
CA LEU A 52 -0.31 -3.79 1.67
C LEU A 52 -1.78 -3.48 1.92
N GLY A 53 -2.64 -3.73 0.95
CA GLY A 53 -4.08 -3.75 1.19
C GLY A 53 -4.45 -4.88 2.17
N GLN A 54 -5.25 -4.58 3.20
CA GLN A 54 -5.79 -5.61 4.09
C GLN A 54 -7.02 -6.29 3.46
N GLY A 55 -7.90 -5.52 2.82
CA GLY A 55 -9.10 -6.01 2.16
C GLY A 55 -8.90 -6.48 0.71
N CYS A 56 -7.73 -6.21 0.10
CA CYS A 56 -7.43 -6.58 -1.28
C CYS A 56 -5.95 -6.91 -1.45
N THR A 57 -5.59 -7.63 -2.51
CA THR A 57 -4.21 -8.05 -2.82
C THR A 57 -3.37 -6.99 -3.52
N HIS A 58 -3.81 -5.73 -3.54
CA HIS A 58 -3.11 -4.62 -4.21
C HIS A 58 -2.17 -3.89 -3.25
N ASN A 59 -0.95 -3.65 -3.71
CA ASN A 59 0.12 -3.03 -2.94
C ASN A 59 0.54 -1.71 -3.61
N PHE A 60 0.96 -0.74 -2.80
CA PHE A 60 1.36 0.58 -3.28
C PHE A 60 2.52 1.12 -2.45
N HIS A 61 3.29 2.04 -3.02
CA HIS A 61 4.16 2.91 -2.21
C HIS A 61 3.29 3.80 -1.31
N LEU A 62 3.73 4.02 -0.06
CA LEU A 62 3.01 4.84 0.92
C LEU A 62 2.60 6.22 0.37
N HIS A 63 3.54 6.97 -0.20
CA HIS A 63 3.22 8.31 -0.72
C HIS A 63 2.31 8.31 -1.94
N CYS A 64 2.26 7.19 -2.68
CA CYS A 64 1.32 7.06 -3.79
C CYS A 64 -0.10 6.87 -3.29
N ILE A 65 -0.29 5.98 -2.31
CA ILE A 65 -1.63 5.73 -1.76
C ILE A 65 -2.11 6.86 -0.86
N LEU A 66 -1.22 7.52 -0.14
CA LEU A 66 -1.54 8.69 0.68
C LEU A 66 -2.09 9.82 -0.22
N LYS A 67 -1.37 10.19 -1.28
CA LYS A 67 -1.84 11.18 -2.27
C LYS A 67 -3.15 10.79 -2.97
N TRP A 68 -3.42 9.50 -3.13
CA TRP A 68 -4.67 9.03 -3.69
C TRP A 68 -5.83 9.26 -2.70
N LEU A 69 -5.64 8.87 -1.43
CA LEU A 69 -6.67 9.00 -0.39
C LEU A 69 -6.91 10.45 0.03
N GLU A 70 -5.95 11.35 -0.15
CA GLU A 70 -6.17 12.80 0.01
C GLU A 70 -7.20 13.35 -0.99
N GLN A 71 -7.38 12.72 -2.14
CA GLN A 71 -8.36 13.18 -3.13
C GLN A 71 -9.77 12.77 -2.70
N GLU A 72 -10.69 13.73 -2.67
CA GLU A 72 -12.11 13.48 -2.36
C GLU A 72 -12.77 12.48 -3.32
N THR A 73 -12.31 12.46 -4.58
CA THR A 73 -12.80 11.53 -5.62
C THR A 73 -12.45 10.07 -5.35
N SER A 74 -11.46 9.79 -4.49
CA SER A 74 -11.06 8.43 -4.14
C SER A 74 -12.11 7.70 -3.33
N LYS A 75 -12.92 8.42 -2.53
CA LYS A 75 -13.93 7.88 -1.60
C LYS A 75 -13.39 6.77 -0.69
N GLY A 76 -12.09 6.79 -0.38
CA GLY A 76 -11.43 5.74 0.41
C GLY A 76 -11.35 4.38 -0.30
N LEU A 77 -11.44 4.34 -1.63
CA LEU A 77 -11.44 3.11 -2.41
C LEU A 77 -10.06 2.81 -2.99
N CYS A 78 -9.76 1.51 -3.13
CA CYS A 78 -8.57 1.03 -3.80
C CYS A 78 -8.58 1.45 -5.29
N PRO A 79 -7.50 2.06 -5.83
CA PRO A 79 -7.44 2.47 -7.24
C PRO A 79 -7.65 1.33 -8.24
N MET A 80 -7.32 0.10 -7.86
CA MET A 80 -7.29 -1.06 -8.75
C MET A 80 -8.61 -1.84 -8.76
N CYS A 81 -9.19 -2.08 -7.58
CA CYS A 81 -10.39 -2.93 -7.44
C CYS A 81 -11.62 -2.22 -6.88
N ARG A 82 -11.49 -0.93 -6.52
CA ARG A 82 -12.57 -0.10 -5.94
C ARG A 82 -13.19 -0.65 -4.65
N GLN A 83 -12.57 -1.65 -4.02
CA GLN A 83 -12.93 -2.07 -2.67
C GLN A 83 -12.46 -1.03 -1.65
N THR A 84 -13.11 -0.97 -0.49
CA THR A 84 -12.67 -0.09 0.61
C THR A 84 -11.22 -0.37 0.96
N PHE A 85 -10.38 0.66 0.88
CA PHE A 85 -8.97 0.51 1.17
C PHE A 85 -8.74 0.54 2.68
N THR A 86 -8.02 -0.46 3.16
CA THR A 86 -7.56 -0.58 4.55
C THR A 86 -6.09 -0.97 4.49
N ALA A 87 -5.25 -0.27 5.26
CA ALA A 87 -3.81 -0.48 5.24
C ALA A 87 -3.41 -1.57 6.24
N LYS A 88 -2.65 -2.57 5.78
CA LYS A 88 -1.95 -3.50 6.66
C LYS A 88 -0.54 -2.97 6.91
N VAL A 89 -0.31 -2.48 8.12
CA VAL A 89 1.02 -2.00 8.56
C VAL A 89 1.93 -3.20 8.81
N ILE A 90 3.14 -3.15 8.24
CA ILE A 90 4.20 -4.12 8.51
C ILE A 90 5.06 -3.57 9.66
N ASN A 91 5.31 -4.39 10.68
CA ASN A 91 6.11 -3.97 11.83
C ASN A 91 7.53 -3.56 11.40
N GLY A 92 7.95 -2.35 11.80
CA GLY A 92 9.29 -1.84 11.53
C GLY A 92 9.51 -1.24 10.14
N VAL A 93 8.44 -0.98 9.37
CA VAL A 93 8.51 -0.41 8.03
C VAL A 93 7.83 0.96 7.99
N GLY A 94 8.58 2.00 7.61
CA GLY A 94 8.07 3.36 7.41
C GLY A 94 8.12 4.27 8.64
N SER A 95 7.87 5.56 8.43
CA SER A 95 7.82 6.54 9.52
C SER A 95 6.48 6.50 10.26
N ALA A 96 6.51 6.57 11.59
CA ALA A 96 5.30 6.51 12.42
C ALA A 96 4.29 7.63 12.08
N LYS A 97 4.78 8.82 11.71
CA LYS A 97 3.94 9.97 11.37
C LYS A 97 3.12 9.74 10.11
N GLU A 98 3.73 9.24 9.05
CA GLU A 98 3.05 9.02 7.77
C GLU A 98 2.06 7.86 7.86
N LEU A 99 2.34 6.85 8.68
CA LEU A 99 1.41 5.76 8.95
C LEU A 99 0.19 6.24 9.76
N GLU A 100 0.39 7.14 10.72
CA GLU A 100 -0.70 7.75 11.48
C GLU A 100 -1.58 8.62 10.57
N GLU A 101 -0.98 9.38 9.66
CA GLU A 101 -1.69 10.17 8.65
C GLU A 101 -2.52 9.29 7.71
N LEU A 102 -1.94 8.19 7.22
CA LEU A 102 -2.66 7.20 6.42
C LEU A 102 -3.87 6.64 7.17
N GLN A 103 -3.69 6.29 8.45
CA GLN A 103 -4.77 5.76 9.27
C GLN A 103 -5.90 6.80 9.45
N LYS A 104 -5.57 8.06 9.70
CA LYS A 104 -6.55 9.16 9.79
C LYS A 104 -7.36 9.31 8.50
N LEU A 105 -6.72 9.23 7.34
CA LEU A 105 -7.42 9.32 6.05
C LEU A 105 -8.37 8.12 5.85
N VAL A 106 -7.91 6.90 6.15
CA VAL A 106 -8.75 5.70 6.04
C VAL A 106 -9.96 5.77 6.96
N ASP A 107 -9.77 6.21 8.21
CA ASP A 107 -10.86 6.36 9.18
C ASP A 107 -11.82 7.49 8.80
N GLY A 108 -11.30 8.61 8.27
CA GLY A 108 -12.11 9.71 7.75
C GLY A 108 -13.04 9.27 6.61
N HIS A 109 -12.50 8.58 5.61
CA HIS A 109 -13.31 8.04 4.50
C HIS A 109 -14.30 6.98 4.95
N ARG A 110 -13.99 6.21 6.00
CA ARG A 110 -14.93 5.27 6.61
C ARG A 110 -16.11 6.00 7.24
N ALA A 111 -15.85 7.01 8.07
CA ALA A 111 -16.91 7.79 8.71
C ALA A 111 -17.83 8.48 7.69
N SER A 112 -17.27 9.06 6.62
CA SER A 112 -18.07 9.66 5.54
C SER A 112 -18.99 8.66 4.84
N ARG A 113 -18.58 7.40 4.72
CA ARG A 113 -19.42 6.35 4.12
C ARG A 113 -20.53 5.89 5.04
N ASP A 114 -20.24 5.76 6.33
CA ASP A 114 -21.22 5.36 7.32
C ASP A 114 -22.33 6.43 7.44
N GLN A 115 -21.96 7.73 7.43
CA GLN A 115 -22.92 8.84 7.42
C GLN A 115 -23.81 8.86 6.16
N VAL A 116 -23.25 8.67 4.97
CA VAL A 116 -24.05 8.59 3.72
C VAL A 116 -25.03 7.42 3.78
N GLY A 117 -24.62 6.29 4.37
CA GLY A 117 -25.51 5.14 4.55
C GLY A 117 -26.67 5.40 5.52
N GLU A 118 -26.44 6.17 6.59
CA GLU A 118 -27.48 6.60 7.53
C GLU A 118 -28.46 7.59 6.86
N GLU A 119 -27.96 8.60 6.16
CA GLU A 119 -28.79 9.58 5.45
C GLU A 119 -29.66 8.93 4.34
N GLU A 120 -29.12 7.96 3.60
CA GLU A 120 -29.89 7.19 2.60
C GLU A 120 -30.97 6.31 3.23
N PHE A 121 -30.71 5.76 4.41
CA PHE A 121 -31.67 4.92 5.13
C PHE A 121 -32.83 5.74 5.70
N GLU A 122 -32.54 6.86 6.36
CA GLU A 122 -33.56 7.77 6.91
C GLU A 122 -34.45 8.36 5.80
N ALA A 123 -33.88 8.69 4.64
CA ALA A 123 -34.64 9.21 3.49
C ALA A 123 -35.62 8.19 2.86
N PHE A 124 -35.50 6.89 3.18
CA PHE A 124 -36.42 5.85 2.72
C PHE A 124 -37.53 5.56 3.74
N GLU A 125 -37.37 5.99 5.00
CA GLU A 125 -38.37 5.83 6.06
C GLU A 125 -39.42 6.96 6.12
N GLU A 126 -39.21 8.08 5.42
CA GLU A 126 -40.20 9.15 5.16
C GLU A 126 -41.07 8.89 3.90
#